data_AF-A0A916EJJ7-F1
#
_entry.id   AF-A0A916EJJ7-F1
#
_cell.length_a   1.000
_cell.length_b   1.000
_cell.length_c   1.000
_cell.angle_alpha   90.00
_cell.angle_beta   90.00
_cell.angle_gamma   90.00
#
_symmetry.space_group_name_H-M   'P 1'
#
loop_
_entity.id
_entity.type
_entity.pdbx_description
1 polymer ?
#
loop_
_entity_poly.entity_id
_entity_poly.type
_entity_poly.pdbx_seq_one_letter_code
_entity_poly.pdbx_strand_id
1 'polypeptide(L)'
;MRRAMDINNVQSLHEIVEDVLRDAIINHEQWNFEQFIETDAWKPDKDNKAVQRFIGRMKGKYDTKILVPGGRFSYVVTHPDTTFDLHGRKLEPTKGEKMEFVDVAKELGKELDLYHYYEKTIIGLCARFIMYDKRHEPTPSDKIMQIKDPDEKYKQIDDHAQKKAKSWLEGFVKENIIVNGITSKIMVSRGNAYKCAYRNAIIEAQEMLYQKIGSSYEIFYGKWLSYEIFMASNPIEVLWETFMKCVRKISKDKNLSVDDEMREKICSDFARYPSELAKCIEEYNLFFHKLVYHMRYKEHVSIPEEIGPVSSMRKNEIIADLPALPHISEIGALDDINNLWYFHLEDITGSEALAKYLNR
;
A
#
# COMPACT_ATOMS: atom_id res chain seq x y z
N MET A 1 22.12 22.53 -21.98
CA MET A 1 22.45 23.79 -22.71
C MET A 1 23.89 23.85 -23.16
N ARG A 2 24.90 24.06 -22.28
CA ARG A 2 26.30 24.17 -22.72
C ARG A 2 26.79 22.98 -23.56
N ARG A 3 26.51 21.75 -23.11
CA ARG A 3 26.84 20.51 -23.87
C ARG A 3 26.20 20.48 -25.27
N ALA A 4 24.95 20.92 -25.39
CA ALA A 4 24.23 20.93 -26.68
C ALA A 4 24.75 21.98 -27.66
N MET A 5 25.39 23.05 -27.16
CA MET A 5 25.96 24.13 -27.96
C MET A 5 27.46 23.96 -28.21
N ASP A 6 28.07 22.87 -27.74
CA ASP A 6 29.48 22.60 -27.97
C ASP A 6 29.73 22.29 -29.45
N ILE A 7 30.77 22.90 -30.03
CA ILE A 7 31.11 22.74 -31.45
C ILE A 7 31.51 21.29 -31.80
N ASN A 8 31.97 20.53 -30.81
CA ASN A 8 32.35 19.13 -30.96
C ASN A 8 31.23 18.18 -30.52
N ASN A 9 30.03 18.68 -30.22
CA ASN A 9 28.93 17.84 -29.79
C ASN A 9 28.44 16.95 -30.93
N VAL A 10 28.51 15.63 -30.73
CA VAL A 10 27.97 14.61 -31.63
C VAL A 10 26.70 13.96 -31.07
N GLN A 11 26.32 14.27 -29.83
CA GLN A 11 25.15 13.70 -29.17
C GLN A 11 23.86 14.46 -29.57
N SER A 12 22.77 13.70 -29.70
CA SER A 12 21.42 14.24 -29.82
C SER A 12 20.98 14.94 -28.53
N LEU A 13 20.01 15.86 -28.64
CA LEU A 13 19.39 16.48 -27.46
C LEU A 13 18.80 15.45 -26.50
N HIS A 14 18.27 14.35 -27.06
CA HIS A 14 17.71 13.25 -26.30
C HIS A 14 18.77 12.58 -25.42
N GLU A 15 19.92 12.21 -26.00
CA GLU A 15 21.06 11.61 -25.26
C GLU A 15 21.61 12.56 -24.20
N ILE A 16 21.74 13.85 -24.52
CA ILE A 16 22.21 14.85 -23.55
C ILE A 16 21.25 14.95 -22.36
N VAL A 17 19.94 14.95 -22.60
CA VAL A 17 18.93 15.02 -21.53
C VAL A 17 18.95 13.73 -20.70
N GLU A 18 19.08 12.56 -21.33
CA GLU A 18 19.26 11.29 -20.63
C GLU A 18 20.47 11.31 -19.71
N ASP A 19 21.64 11.69 -20.21
CA ASP A 19 22.88 11.72 -19.46
C ASP A 19 22.78 12.70 -18.29
N VAL A 20 22.23 13.89 -18.51
CA VAL A 20 22.03 14.89 -17.45
C VAL A 20 21.06 14.39 -16.39
N LEU A 21 19.93 13.79 -16.77
CA LEU A 21 18.96 13.28 -15.79
C LEU A 21 19.50 12.07 -15.04
N ARG A 22 20.24 11.19 -15.70
CA ARG A 22 20.86 10.03 -15.06
C ARG A 22 21.92 10.45 -14.05
N ASP A 23 22.79 11.38 -14.43
CA ASP A 23 23.79 11.98 -13.53
C ASP A 23 23.10 12.71 -12.35
N ALA A 24 22.05 13.48 -12.65
CA ALA A 24 21.19 14.14 -11.66
C ALA A 24 20.57 13.18 -10.63
N ILE A 25 20.20 11.97 -11.06
CA ILE A 25 19.61 10.95 -10.19
C ILE A 25 20.68 10.20 -9.38
N ILE A 26 21.82 9.85 -9.98
CA ILE A 26 22.85 9.01 -9.36
C ILE A 26 23.75 9.82 -8.42
N ASN A 27 24.14 11.03 -8.83
CA ASN A 27 25.06 11.86 -8.09
C ASN A 27 24.31 12.76 -7.11
N HIS A 28 23.90 12.20 -5.97
CA HIS A 28 23.14 12.94 -4.96
C HIS A 28 23.91 14.10 -4.33
N GLU A 29 25.25 14.06 -4.35
CA GLU A 29 26.12 15.11 -3.76
C GLU A 29 26.03 16.44 -4.50
N GLN A 30 25.55 16.44 -5.75
CA GLN A 30 25.36 17.69 -6.50
C GLN A 30 24.20 18.54 -5.94
N TRP A 31 23.30 17.93 -5.16
CA TRP A 31 22.12 18.60 -4.63
C TRP A 31 22.32 19.02 -3.19
N ASN A 32 21.82 20.21 -2.88
CA ASN A 32 21.69 20.65 -1.50
C ASN A 32 20.23 20.46 -1.03
N PHE A 33 20.04 19.92 0.18
CA PHE A 33 18.74 19.74 0.81
C PHE A 33 17.87 21.01 0.76
N GLU A 34 18.45 22.21 0.94
CA GLU A 34 17.70 23.46 0.89
C GLU A 34 17.00 23.71 -0.46
N GLN A 35 17.48 23.13 -1.55
CA GLN A 35 16.87 23.27 -2.88
C GLN A 35 15.51 22.56 -3.00
N PHE A 36 15.20 21.64 -2.09
CA PHE A 36 13.96 20.86 -2.09
C PHE A 36 12.88 21.40 -1.15
N ILE A 37 13.17 22.50 -0.45
CA ILE A 37 12.23 23.12 0.49
C ILE A 37 11.08 23.77 -0.30
N GLU A 38 9.87 23.28 -0.07
CA GLU A 38 8.62 23.91 -0.51
C GLU A 38 7.98 24.67 0.67
N THR A 39 7.15 25.66 0.36
CA THR A 39 6.38 26.41 1.36
C THR A 39 4.89 26.35 1.04
N ASP A 40 4.05 26.21 2.06
CA ASP A 40 2.59 26.33 1.94
C ASP A 40 2.02 27.11 3.12
N ALA A 41 0.74 27.49 3.05
CA ALA A 41 0.01 28.19 4.10
C ALA A 41 -1.05 27.29 4.73
N TRP A 42 -1.09 27.23 6.06
CA TRP A 42 -2.15 26.50 6.76
C TRP A 42 -3.46 27.29 6.69
N LYS A 43 -4.45 26.77 5.95
CA LYS A 43 -5.78 27.39 5.84
C LYS A 43 -6.84 26.32 6.11
N PRO A 44 -7.37 26.21 7.35
CA PRO A 44 -8.32 25.15 7.71
C PRO A 44 -9.60 25.19 6.86
N ASP A 45 -10.04 26.39 6.46
CA ASP A 45 -11.27 26.61 5.69
C ASP A 45 -11.12 26.35 4.19
N LYS A 46 -9.93 25.93 3.72
CA LYS A 46 -9.69 25.57 2.32
C LYS A 46 -9.54 24.07 2.19
N ASP A 47 -10.15 23.50 1.13
CA ASP A 47 -10.04 22.08 0.79
C ASP A 47 -8.67 21.75 0.17
N ASN A 48 -7.60 21.94 0.93
CA ASN A 48 -6.27 21.45 0.59
C ASN A 48 -6.03 20.13 1.32
N LYS A 49 -6.51 19.03 0.74
CA LYS A 49 -6.44 17.68 1.33
C LYS A 49 -5.02 17.26 1.71
N ALA A 50 -4.00 17.67 0.94
CA ALA A 50 -2.61 17.35 1.24
C ALA A 50 -2.15 18.04 2.52
N VAL A 51 -2.35 19.36 2.63
CA VAL A 51 -1.98 20.13 3.82
C VAL A 51 -2.83 19.71 5.03
N GLN A 52 -4.12 19.46 4.86
CA GLN A 52 -4.98 18.99 5.95
C GLN A 52 -4.52 17.65 6.52
N ARG A 53 -4.18 16.67 5.66
CA ARG A 53 -3.63 15.38 6.10
C ARG A 53 -2.28 15.53 6.77
N PHE A 54 -1.39 16.35 6.19
CA PHE A 54 -0.09 16.66 6.77
C PHE A 54 -0.25 17.24 8.19
N ILE A 55 -1.00 18.33 8.34
CA ILE A 55 -1.23 18.97 9.64
C ILE A 55 -1.95 18.03 10.61
N GLY A 56 -2.92 17.24 10.14
CA GLY A 56 -3.59 16.23 10.96
C GLY A 56 -2.62 15.20 11.54
N ARG A 57 -1.67 14.71 10.73
CA ARG A 57 -0.60 13.80 11.19
C ARG A 57 0.36 14.51 12.14
N MET A 58 0.70 15.76 11.86
CA MET A 58 1.64 16.52 12.69
C MET A 58 1.07 16.92 14.05
N LYS A 59 -0.25 17.15 14.17
CA LYS A 59 -0.93 17.39 15.46
C LYS A 59 -0.60 16.32 16.49
N GLY A 60 -0.74 15.05 16.12
CA GLY A 60 -0.46 13.97 17.07
C GLY A 60 0.98 13.90 17.59
N LYS A 61 1.98 14.45 16.88
CA LYS A 61 3.41 14.27 17.19
C LYS A 61 4.18 15.56 17.50
N TYR A 62 3.75 16.69 16.96
CA TYR A 62 4.49 17.96 16.97
C TYR A 62 3.55 19.15 17.17
N ASP A 63 2.62 19.05 18.13
CA ASP A 63 1.64 20.09 18.42
C ASP A 63 2.26 21.50 18.59
N THR A 64 3.47 21.58 19.15
CA THR A 64 4.21 22.83 19.35
C THR A 64 4.69 23.50 18.07
N LYS A 65 4.77 22.77 16.95
CA LYS A 65 5.21 23.29 15.64
C LYS A 65 4.05 23.80 14.78
N ILE A 66 2.81 23.68 15.27
CA ILE A 66 1.63 23.92 14.44
C ILE A 66 1.31 25.38 14.40
N LEU A 67 1.33 25.91 13.19
CA LEU A 67 1.09 27.31 12.93
C LEU A 67 -0.38 27.68 13.17
N VAL A 68 -0.56 28.91 13.61
CA VAL A 68 -1.85 29.62 13.60
C VAL A 68 -2.43 29.56 12.17
N PRO A 69 -3.76 29.38 12.00
CA PRO A 69 -4.40 29.55 10.70
C PRO A 69 -3.92 30.82 9.97
N GLY A 70 -3.52 30.66 8.71
CA GLY A 70 -2.88 31.69 7.88
C GLY A 70 -1.35 31.65 7.87
N GLY A 71 -0.70 30.98 8.84
CA GLY A 71 0.75 30.87 8.92
C GLY A 71 1.35 30.04 7.78
N ARG A 72 2.53 30.47 7.29
CA ARG A 72 3.31 29.72 6.29
C ARG A 72 4.30 28.78 6.97
N PHE A 73 4.36 27.54 6.50
CA PHE A 73 5.34 26.55 6.93
C PHE A 73 6.21 26.11 5.76
N SER A 74 7.41 25.65 6.09
CA SER A 74 8.33 25.03 5.13
C SER A 74 8.32 23.52 5.33
N TYR A 75 8.36 22.78 4.23
CA TYR A 75 8.35 21.32 4.24
C TYR A 75 9.17 20.76 3.08
N VAL A 76 9.48 19.48 3.17
CA VAL A 76 9.98 18.67 2.05
C VAL A 76 9.05 17.49 1.81
N VAL A 77 9.13 16.87 0.63
CA VAL A 77 8.43 15.62 0.32
C VAL A 77 9.44 14.50 0.40
N THR A 78 9.21 13.55 1.31
CA THR A 78 10.12 12.43 1.58
C THR A 78 9.60 11.15 0.95
N HIS A 79 10.51 10.21 0.70
CA HIS A 79 10.10 8.85 0.40
C HIS A 79 9.31 8.29 1.60
N PRO A 80 8.16 7.62 1.38
CA PRO A 80 7.39 7.07 2.48
C PRO A 80 8.19 5.98 3.18
N ASP A 81 8.08 5.92 4.51
CA ASP A 81 8.65 4.81 5.26
C ASP A 81 8.03 3.49 4.76
N THR A 82 6.69 3.43 4.68
CA THR A 82 5.95 2.24 4.22
C THR A 82 5.64 2.24 2.74
N THR A 83 6.19 1.24 2.04
CA THR A 83 5.93 0.98 0.63
C THR A 83 4.94 -0.15 0.40
N PHE A 84 4.78 -1.08 1.34
CA PHE A 84 3.85 -2.21 1.24
C PHE A 84 3.02 -2.38 2.50
N ASP A 85 1.74 -2.70 2.35
CA ASP A 85 0.93 -3.17 3.46
C ASP A 85 1.32 -4.59 3.88
N LEU A 86 0.70 -5.15 4.93
CA LEU A 86 0.99 -6.50 5.42
C LEU A 86 0.81 -7.58 4.34
N HIS A 87 -0.13 -7.39 3.41
CA HIS A 87 -0.46 -8.32 2.34
C HIS A 87 0.54 -8.24 1.16
N GLY A 88 1.52 -7.34 1.20
CA GLY A 88 2.45 -7.09 0.10
C GLY A 88 1.87 -6.25 -1.02
N ARG A 89 0.74 -5.55 -0.81
CA ARG A 89 0.21 -4.59 -1.78
C ARG A 89 0.97 -3.28 -1.64
N LYS A 90 1.39 -2.73 -2.77
CA LYS A 90 2.10 -1.45 -2.81
C LYS A 90 1.15 -0.35 -2.31
N LEU A 91 1.63 0.45 -1.37
CA LEU A 91 0.96 1.64 -0.89
C LEU A 91 1.24 2.80 -1.84
N GLU A 92 0.22 3.62 -2.09
CA GLU A 92 0.33 4.85 -2.87
C GLU A 92 0.04 6.04 -1.95
N PRO A 93 0.98 6.40 -1.05
CA PRO A 93 0.77 7.46 -0.09
C PRO A 93 0.62 8.80 -0.81
N THR A 94 -0.34 9.58 -0.33
CA THR A 94 -0.65 10.89 -0.87
C THR A 94 0.44 11.90 -0.51
N LYS A 95 0.51 13.03 -1.25
CA LYS A 95 1.50 14.09 -0.98
C LYS A 95 1.53 14.48 0.50
N GLY A 96 0.37 14.67 1.13
CA GLY A 96 0.27 15.03 2.55
C GLY A 96 0.87 14.01 3.52
N GLU A 97 0.84 12.73 3.17
CA GLU A 97 1.45 11.65 3.96
C GLU A 97 2.98 11.63 3.79
N LYS A 98 3.49 12.08 2.64
CA LYS A 98 4.91 12.20 2.32
C LYS A 98 5.55 13.53 2.76
N MET A 99 4.75 14.55 3.08
CA MET A 99 5.27 15.86 3.51
C MET A 99 5.91 15.76 4.90
N GLU A 100 7.07 16.36 5.12
CA GLU A 100 7.72 16.38 6.44
C GLU A 100 8.25 17.78 6.75
N PHE A 101 8.26 18.18 8.02
CA PHE A 101 8.87 19.46 8.38
C PHE A 101 10.37 19.42 8.08
N VAL A 102 10.92 20.54 7.61
CA VAL A 102 12.33 20.63 7.17
C VAL A 102 13.31 20.17 8.25
N ASP A 103 13.11 20.61 9.48
CA ASP A 103 13.95 20.27 10.62
C ASP A 103 13.81 18.80 11.02
N VAL A 104 12.58 18.27 11.04
CA VAL A 104 12.29 16.86 11.34
C VAL A 104 12.90 15.94 10.28
N ALA A 105 12.77 16.28 9.00
CA ALA A 105 13.35 15.49 7.91
C ALA A 105 14.88 15.44 8.00
N LYS A 106 15.53 16.56 8.36
CA LYS A 106 16.98 16.62 8.59
C LYS A 106 17.40 15.79 9.81
N GLU A 107 16.72 15.98 10.93
CA GLU A 107 17.02 15.27 12.19
C GLU A 107 16.90 13.75 12.03
N LEU A 108 15.89 13.29 11.29
CA LEU A 108 15.64 11.88 11.05
C LEU A 108 16.38 11.32 9.82
N GLY A 109 17.14 12.15 9.09
CA GLY A 109 17.83 11.75 7.86
C GLY A 109 16.89 11.15 6.81
N LYS A 110 15.70 11.72 6.64
CA LYS A 110 14.69 11.21 5.70
C LYS A 110 15.14 11.38 4.26
N GLU A 111 15.07 10.30 3.48
CA GLU A 111 15.32 10.32 2.04
C GLU A 111 14.22 11.12 1.31
N LEU A 112 14.61 11.97 0.36
CA LEU A 112 13.67 12.80 -0.40
C LEU A 112 12.96 11.99 -1.48
N ASP A 113 11.69 12.30 -1.75
CA ASP A 113 10.99 11.74 -2.91
C ASP A 113 11.42 12.50 -4.16
N LEU A 114 12.57 12.12 -4.73
CA LEU A 114 13.13 12.78 -5.91
C LEU A 114 12.13 12.81 -7.06
N TYR A 115 11.35 11.75 -7.25
CA TYR A 115 10.36 11.67 -8.34
C TYR A 115 9.35 12.82 -8.26
N HIS A 116 8.86 13.17 -7.06
CA HIS A 116 7.97 14.32 -6.85
C HIS A 116 8.57 15.63 -7.39
N TYR A 117 9.87 15.86 -7.16
CA TYR A 117 10.55 17.07 -7.60
C TYR A 117 10.86 17.07 -9.10
N TYR A 118 11.20 15.91 -9.67
CA TYR A 118 11.38 15.78 -11.12
C TYR A 118 10.07 15.98 -11.90
N GLU A 119 9.00 15.32 -11.46
CA GLU A 119 7.70 15.31 -12.14
C GLU A 119 7.10 16.71 -12.29
N LYS A 120 7.23 17.54 -11.26
CA LYS A 120 6.55 18.84 -11.19
C LYS A 120 7.14 19.88 -12.14
N THR A 121 8.45 19.92 -12.32
CA THR A 121 9.12 21.04 -13.02
C THR A 121 10.18 20.58 -14.01
N ILE A 122 11.05 19.66 -13.62
CA ILE A 122 12.21 19.27 -14.44
C ILE A 122 11.75 18.53 -15.70
N ILE A 123 10.88 17.52 -15.54
CA ILE A 123 10.37 16.72 -16.65
C ILE A 123 9.64 17.59 -17.68
N GLY A 124 8.82 18.56 -17.24
CA GLY A 124 8.11 19.45 -18.14
C GLY A 124 9.04 20.35 -18.97
N LEU A 125 10.13 20.82 -18.37
CA LEU A 125 11.16 21.59 -19.06
C LEU A 125 11.94 20.70 -20.04
N CYS A 126 12.43 19.55 -19.59
CA CYS A 126 13.16 18.59 -20.42
C CYS A 126 12.32 18.08 -21.60
N ALA A 127 11.02 17.87 -21.42
CA ALA A 127 10.12 17.45 -22.49
C ALA A 127 10.13 18.44 -23.66
N ARG A 128 10.14 19.75 -23.37
CA ARG A 128 10.24 20.79 -24.41
C ARG A 128 11.57 20.78 -25.16
N PHE A 129 12.64 20.30 -24.53
CA PHE A 129 13.96 20.20 -25.17
C PHE A 129 14.06 19.02 -26.15
N ILE A 130 13.33 17.93 -25.89
CA ILE A 130 13.45 16.70 -26.68
C ILE A 130 12.25 16.43 -27.59
N MET A 131 11.16 17.19 -27.48
CA MET A 131 9.91 16.91 -28.19
C MET A 131 10.03 16.86 -29.73
N TYR A 132 11.01 17.53 -30.32
CA TYR A 132 11.26 17.47 -31.77
C TYR A 132 12.04 16.23 -32.22
N ASP A 133 12.33 15.30 -31.30
CA ASP A 133 12.84 13.99 -31.67
C ASP A 133 11.75 13.19 -32.42
N LYS A 134 12.14 12.53 -33.52
CA LYS A 134 11.25 11.70 -34.36
C LYS A 134 10.49 10.65 -33.56
N ARG A 135 11.03 10.18 -32.43
CA ARG A 135 10.36 9.24 -31.52
C ARG A 135 9.05 9.80 -30.96
N HIS A 136 8.94 11.12 -30.83
CA HIS A 136 7.78 11.79 -30.24
C HIS A 136 6.80 12.35 -31.28
N GLU A 137 7.14 12.29 -32.57
CA GLU A 137 6.24 12.71 -33.63
C GLU A 137 4.97 11.83 -33.69
N PRO A 138 3.82 12.43 -34.07
CA PRO A 138 2.62 11.67 -34.38
C PRO A 138 2.83 10.83 -35.64
N THR A 139 2.21 9.65 -35.66
CA THR A 139 2.24 8.73 -36.79
C THR A 139 1.31 9.19 -37.92
N PRO A 140 1.55 8.77 -39.18
CA PRO A 140 0.68 9.12 -40.31
C PRO A 140 -0.79 8.71 -40.13
N SER A 141 -1.05 7.67 -39.33
CA SER A 141 -2.39 7.18 -39.00
C SER A 141 -3.12 7.99 -37.94
N ASP A 142 -2.44 8.88 -37.22
CA ASP A 142 -3.06 9.65 -36.14
C ASP A 142 -4.09 10.63 -36.68
N LYS A 143 -5.21 10.77 -35.95
CA LYS A 143 -6.30 11.71 -36.30
C LYS A 143 -5.81 13.15 -36.48
N ILE A 144 -4.73 13.51 -35.77
CA ILE A 144 -4.06 14.82 -35.85
C ILE A 144 -3.61 15.12 -37.29
N MET A 145 -3.20 14.09 -38.05
CA MET A 145 -2.74 14.26 -39.43
C MET A 145 -3.85 14.66 -40.41
N GLN A 146 -5.10 14.35 -40.07
CA GLN A 146 -6.30 14.61 -40.89
C GLN A 146 -6.89 16.01 -40.68
N ILE A 147 -6.34 16.80 -39.76
CA ILE A 147 -6.76 18.18 -39.51
C ILE A 147 -6.44 19.03 -40.75
N LYS A 148 -7.45 19.76 -41.24
CA LYS A 148 -7.34 20.59 -42.44
C LYS A 148 -6.75 21.97 -42.17
N ASP A 149 -7.09 22.55 -41.02
CA ASP A 149 -6.58 23.84 -40.59
C ASP A 149 -5.09 23.71 -40.21
N PRO A 150 -4.16 24.40 -40.91
CA PRO A 150 -2.74 24.22 -40.67
C PRO A 150 -2.30 24.65 -39.26
N ASP A 151 -2.82 25.76 -38.75
CA ASP A 151 -2.41 26.32 -37.47
C ASP A 151 -2.84 25.41 -36.31
N GLU A 152 -4.09 24.94 -36.34
CA GLU A 152 -4.61 23.97 -35.38
C GLU A 152 -3.87 22.63 -35.49
N LYS A 153 -3.53 22.20 -36.71
CA LYS A 153 -2.73 20.98 -36.92
C LYS A 153 -1.35 21.11 -36.27
N TYR A 154 -0.63 22.20 -36.49
CA TYR A 154 0.69 22.43 -35.89
C TYR A 154 0.62 22.45 -34.37
N LYS A 155 -0.36 23.15 -33.80
CA LYS A 155 -0.58 23.19 -32.35
C LYS A 155 -0.82 21.81 -31.76
N GLN A 156 -1.65 20.98 -32.40
CA GLN A 156 -1.92 19.63 -31.91
C GLN A 156 -0.73 18.68 -32.07
N ILE A 157 0.10 18.86 -33.11
CA ILE A 157 1.35 18.11 -33.26
C ILE A 157 2.33 18.45 -32.14
N ASP A 158 2.50 19.75 -31.85
CA ASP A 158 3.37 20.26 -30.79
C ASP A 158 2.93 19.73 -29.40
N ASP A 159 1.64 19.86 -29.08
CA ASP A 159 1.03 19.32 -27.86
C ASP A 159 1.19 17.79 -27.74
N HIS A 160 1.02 17.06 -28.85
CA HIS A 160 1.21 15.60 -28.88
C HIS A 160 2.65 15.23 -28.57
N ALA A 161 3.60 15.84 -29.27
CA ALA A 161 5.02 15.56 -29.13
C ALA A 161 5.50 15.89 -27.72
N GLN A 162 5.09 17.03 -27.16
CA GLN A 162 5.43 17.39 -25.79
C GLN A 162 4.85 16.40 -24.77
N LYS A 163 3.59 15.95 -24.93
CA LYS A 163 2.98 14.94 -24.05
C LYS A 163 3.70 13.59 -24.12
N LYS A 164 4.09 13.16 -25.33
CA LYS A 164 4.81 11.90 -25.55
C LYS A 164 6.22 11.94 -24.96
N ALA A 165 6.94 13.06 -25.16
CA ALA A 165 8.22 13.31 -24.52
C ALA A 165 8.11 13.33 -22.98
N LYS A 166 7.10 14.01 -22.45
CA LYS A 166 6.82 14.04 -21.00
C LYS A 166 6.58 12.63 -20.43
N SER A 167 5.70 11.86 -21.06
CA SER A 167 5.38 10.50 -20.62
C SER A 167 6.59 9.57 -20.67
N TRP A 168 7.42 9.71 -21.71
CA TRP A 168 8.67 8.96 -21.82
C TRP A 168 9.65 9.31 -20.68
N LEU A 169 9.84 10.61 -20.40
CA LEU A 169 10.70 11.08 -19.32
C LEU A 169 10.19 10.64 -17.93
N GLU A 170 8.87 10.61 -17.70
CA GLU A 170 8.29 10.07 -16.47
C GLU A 170 8.66 8.61 -16.26
N GLY A 171 8.60 7.79 -17.32
CA GLY A 171 9.06 6.40 -17.30
C GLY A 171 10.56 6.29 -17.03
N PHE A 172 11.37 7.03 -17.79
CA PHE A 172 12.83 7.06 -17.64
C PHE A 172 13.25 7.41 -16.21
N VAL A 173 12.70 8.47 -15.63
CA VAL A 173 13.04 8.89 -14.26
C VAL A 173 12.59 7.84 -13.24
N LYS A 174 11.37 7.28 -13.37
CA LYS A 174 10.88 6.20 -12.48
C LYS A 174 11.76 4.95 -12.52
N GLU A 175 12.32 4.62 -13.69
CA GLU A 175 13.18 3.47 -13.87
C GLU A 175 14.58 3.67 -13.28
N ASN A 176 15.10 4.90 -13.36
CA ASN A 176 16.46 5.20 -12.93
C ASN A 176 16.57 5.68 -11.47
N ILE A 177 15.48 6.16 -10.85
CA ILE A 177 15.51 6.50 -9.42
C ILE A 177 15.77 5.25 -8.59
N ILE A 178 16.81 5.35 -7.77
CA ILE A 178 17.18 4.37 -6.76
C ILE A 178 16.68 4.91 -5.42
N VAL A 179 15.90 4.11 -4.71
CA VAL A 179 15.41 4.44 -3.37
C VAL A 179 15.92 3.38 -2.41
N ASN A 180 16.60 3.77 -1.33
CA ASN A 180 17.20 2.84 -0.38
C ASN A 180 18.07 1.75 -1.05
N GLY A 181 18.79 2.12 -2.11
CA GLY A 181 19.62 1.18 -2.89
C GLY A 181 18.85 0.24 -3.82
N ILE A 182 17.56 0.48 -4.07
CA ILE A 182 16.68 -0.41 -4.84
C ILE A 182 16.09 0.32 -6.05
N THR A 183 16.07 -0.35 -7.20
CA THR A 183 15.43 0.15 -8.42
C THR A 183 13.93 -0.12 -8.45
N SER A 184 13.17 0.58 -9.29
CA SER A 184 11.73 0.35 -9.44
C SER A 184 11.40 -1.09 -9.87
N LYS A 185 12.23 -1.73 -10.69
CA LYS A 185 12.09 -3.13 -11.10
C LYS A 185 12.15 -4.08 -9.90
N ILE A 186 13.17 -3.91 -9.04
CA ILE A 186 13.31 -4.70 -7.80
C ILE A 186 12.11 -4.43 -6.87
N MET A 187 11.62 -3.19 -6.82
CA MET A 187 10.45 -2.85 -6.01
C MET A 187 9.18 -3.59 -6.46
N VAL A 188 8.99 -3.79 -7.77
CA VAL A 188 7.88 -4.61 -8.30
C VAL A 188 8.04 -6.08 -7.89
N SER A 189 9.23 -6.66 -8.07
CA SER A 189 9.54 -8.03 -7.66
C SER A 189 9.32 -8.24 -6.15
N ARG A 190 9.77 -7.29 -5.32
CA ARG A 190 9.56 -7.29 -3.87
C ARG A 190 8.09 -7.35 -3.50
N GLY A 191 7.23 -6.58 -4.16
CA GLY A 191 5.79 -6.62 -3.92
C GLY A 191 5.18 -8.00 -4.20
N ASN A 192 5.66 -8.71 -5.23
CA ASN A 192 5.23 -10.07 -5.51
C ASN A 192 5.74 -11.06 -4.46
N ALA A 193 7.00 -10.97 -4.06
CA ALA A 193 7.57 -11.80 -2.99
C ALA A 193 6.84 -11.57 -1.66
N TYR A 194 6.46 -10.33 -1.32
CA TYR A 194 5.73 -10.05 -0.08
C TYR A 194 4.31 -10.63 -0.09
N LYS A 195 3.64 -10.68 -1.25
CA LYS A 195 2.36 -11.40 -1.39
C LYS A 195 2.54 -12.90 -1.18
N CYS A 196 3.62 -13.47 -1.70
CA CYS A 196 3.96 -14.88 -1.46
C CYS A 196 4.26 -15.14 0.02
N ALA A 197 5.09 -14.30 0.64
CA ALA A 197 5.40 -14.36 2.07
C ALA A 197 4.15 -14.30 2.95
N TYR A 198 3.18 -13.43 2.61
CA TYR A 198 1.91 -13.36 3.32
C TYR A 198 1.11 -14.67 3.21
N ARG A 199 1.03 -15.27 2.02
CA ARG A 199 0.35 -16.57 1.82
C ARG A 199 1.05 -17.69 2.58
N ASN A 200 2.38 -17.71 2.57
CA ASN A 200 3.16 -18.70 3.31
C ASN A 200 2.99 -18.52 4.82
N ALA A 201 2.91 -17.27 5.32
CA ALA A 201 2.61 -16.99 6.72
C ALA A 201 1.23 -17.51 7.14
N ILE A 202 0.21 -17.42 6.26
CA ILE A 202 -1.10 -18.01 6.53
C ILE A 202 -0.98 -19.52 6.69
N ILE A 203 -0.32 -20.21 5.75
CA ILE A 203 -0.17 -21.67 5.79
C ILE A 203 0.57 -22.10 7.06
N GLU A 204 1.70 -21.47 7.37
CA GLU A 204 2.49 -21.77 8.57
C GLU A 204 1.69 -21.50 9.85
N ALA A 205 0.97 -20.38 9.93
CA ALA A 205 0.15 -20.07 11.09
C ALA A 205 -0.98 -21.08 11.30
N GLN A 206 -1.61 -21.53 10.20
CA GLN A 206 -2.63 -22.57 10.24
C GLN A 206 -2.05 -23.90 10.75
N GLU A 207 -0.89 -24.31 10.27
CA GLU A 207 -0.20 -25.51 10.75
C GLU A 207 0.15 -25.41 12.24
N MET A 208 0.72 -24.28 12.67
CA MET A 208 1.08 -24.04 14.08
C MET A 208 -0.16 -24.05 14.99
N LEU A 209 -1.26 -23.42 14.58
CA LEU A 209 -2.49 -23.42 15.35
C LEU A 209 -3.13 -24.81 15.38
N TYR A 210 -3.20 -25.51 14.25
CA TYR A 210 -3.79 -26.85 14.19
C TYR A 210 -3.07 -27.82 15.15
N GLN A 211 -1.74 -27.77 15.21
CA GLN A 211 -0.95 -28.57 16.15
C GLN A 211 -1.25 -28.24 17.62
N LYS A 212 -1.67 -27.01 17.92
CA LYS A 212 -1.87 -26.54 19.30
C LYS A 212 -3.31 -26.66 19.80
N ILE A 213 -4.28 -26.35 18.95
CA ILE A 213 -5.70 -26.24 19.32
C ILE A 213 -6.62 -27.08 18.42
N GLY A 214 -6.08 -27.97 17.59
CA GLY A 214 -6.89 -28.84 16.74
C GLY A 214 -7.76 -28.05 15.77
N SER A 215 -9.01 -28.48 15.57
CA SER A 215 -9.99 -27.88 14.65
C SER A 215 -10.45 -26.47 15.05
N SER A 216 -10.26 -26.05 16.29
CA SER A 216 -10.69 -24.74 16.79
C SER A 216 -9.91 -23.60 16.13
N TYR A 217 -8.78 -23.90 15.47
CA TYR A 217 -8.04 -22.92 14.66
C TYR A 217 -8.85 -22.32 13.51
N GLU A 218 -9.92 -22.99 13.08
CA GLU A 218 -10.84 -22.47 12.08
C GLU A 218 -11.48 -21.15 12.50
N ILE A 219 -11.46 -20.77 13.78
CA ILE A 219 -11.92 -19.43 14.18
C ILE A 219 -11.03 -18.32 13.61
N PHE A 220 -9.74 -18.61 13.43
CA PHE A 220 -8.81 -17.63 12.88
C PHE A 220 -8.93 -17.54 11.36
N TYR A 221 -9.16 -18.64 10.65
CA TYR A 221 -9.06 -18.68 9.18
C TYR A 221 -10.20 -19.38 8.44
N GLY A 222 -11.23 -19.79 9.16
CA GLY A 222 -12.30 -20.63 8.66
C GLY A 222 -13.15 -19.95 7.60
N LYS A 223 -13.92 -20.79 6.91
CA LYS A 223 -14.81 -20.35 5.82
C LYS A 223 -15.97 -19.48 6.32
N TRP A 224 -16.31 -19.58 7.60
CA TRP A 224 -17.45 -18.88 8.21
C TRP A 224 -17.07 -17.99 9.40
N LEU A 225 -15.99 -18.32 10.11
CA LEU A 225 -15.43 -17.54 11.21
C LEU A 225 -13.99 -17.14 10.84
N SER A 226 -13.67 -15.86 10.99
CA SER A 226 -12.34 -15.30 10.72
C SER A 226 -11.95 -14.35 11.85
N TYR A 227 -10.67 -14.33 12.24
CA TYR A 227 -10.19 -13.44 13.29
C TYR A 227 -10.49 -11.95 12.97
N GLU A 228 -10.51 -11.58 11.68
CA GLU A 228 -10.78 -10.21 11.23
C GLU A 228 -12.17 -9.72 11.65
N ILE A 229 -13.14 -10.63 11.78
CA ILE A 229 -14.50 -10.30 12.24
C ILE A 229 -14.46 -9.75 13.67
N PHE A 230 -13.63 -10.36 14.52
CA PHE A 230 -13.52 -9.98 15.92
C PHE A 230 -12.69 -8.72 16.14
N MET A 231 -11.97 -8.25 15.12
CA MET A 231 -11.24 -6.98 15.14
C MET A 231 -12.08 -5.79 14.66
N ALA A 232 -13.32 -6.02 14.20
CA ALA A 232 -14.20 -4.95 13.74
C ALA A 232 -14.72 -4.07 14.89
N SER A 233 -15.01 -2.79 14.62
CA SER A 233 -15.57 -1.87 15.62
C SER A 233 -16.93 -2.32 16.19
N ASN A 234 -17.69 -3.10 15.42
CA ASN A 234 -18.95 -3.73 15.86
C ASN A 234 -18.95 -5.21 15.43
N PRO A 235 -18.29 -6.09 16.20
CA PRO A 235 -18.08 -7.48 15.80
C PRO A 235 -19.39 -8.26 15.72
N ILE A 236 -20.41 -7.91 16.53
CA ILE A 236 -21.70 -8.60 16.56
C ILE A 236 -22.47 -8.41 15.26
N GLU A 237 -22.54 -7.18 14.75
CA GLU A 237 -23.21 -6.92 13.48
C GLU A 237 -22.47 -7.58 12.30
N VAL A 238 -21.14 -7.60 12.34
CA VAL A 238 -20.34 -8.29 11.31
C VAL A 238 -20.51 -9.81 11.38
N LEU A 239 -20.56 -10.39 12.58
CA LEU A 239 -20.88 -11.81 12.79
C LEU A 239 -22.26 -12.13 12.24
N TRP A 240 -23.28 -11.32 12.54
CA TRP A 240 -24.64 -11.50 12.03
C TRP A 240 -24.69 -11.48 10.50
N GLU A 241 -24.07 -10.47 9.86
CA GLU A 241 -24.02 -10.37 8.41
C GLU A 241 -23.26 -11.55 7.78
N THR A 242 -22.22 -12.03 8.43
CA THR A 242 -21.43 -13.17 7.97
C THR A 242 -22.21 -14.47 8.12
N PHE A 243 -22.91 -14.63 9.23
CA PHE A 243 -23.83 -15.74 9.50
C PHE A 243 -24.92 -15.81 8.43
N MET A 244 -25.61 -14.70 8.15
CA MET A 244 -26.66 -14.65 7.13
C MET A 244 -26.11 -14.92 5.71
N LYS A 245 -24.90 -14.48 5.39
CA LYS A 245 -24.23 -14.85 4.13
C LYS A 245 -24.00 -16.36 4.05
N CYS A 246 -23.60 -17.00 5.14
CA CYS A 246 -23.41 -18.45 5.19
C CYS A 246 -24.73 -19.19 5.03
N VAL A 247 -25.76 -18.80 5.79
CA VAL A 247 -27.12 -19.35 5.72
C VAL A 247 -27.66 -19.31 4.29
N ARG A 248 -27.64 -18.14 3.62
CA ARG A 248 -28.09 -17.98 2.22
C ARG A 248 -27.31 -18.84 1.23
N LYS A 249 -26.03 -19.10 1.51
CA LYS A 249 -25.17 -19.94 0.67
C LYS A 249 -25.48 -21.43 0.84
N ILE A 250 -25.88 -21.85 2.04
CA ILE A 250 -26.26 -23.24 2.35
C ILE A 250 -27.69 -23.53 1.85
N SER A 251 -28.66 -22.67 2.20
CA SER A 251 -30.07 -22.83 1.80
C SER A 251 -30.31 -22.61 0.30
N LYS A 252 -29.37 -21.93 -0.38
CA LYS A 252 -29.50 -21.40 -1.75
C LYS A 252 -30.63 -20.38 -1.94
N ASP A 253 -31.32 -19.99 -0.87
CA ASP A 253 -32.32 -18.94 -0.88
C ASP A 253 -31.67 -17.60 -0.53
N LYS A 254 -31.63 -16.69 -1.50
CA LYS A 254 -31.06 -15.35 -1.33
C LYS A 254 -31.98 -14.39 -0.58
N ASN A 255 -33.28 -14.71 -0.51
CA ASN A 255 -34.31 -13.87 0.11
C ASN A 255 -34.72 -14.39 1.49
N LEU A 256 -34.01 -15.40 2.02
CA LEU A 256 -34.25 -15.93 3.35
C LEU A 256 -34.12 -14.79 4.38
N SER A 257 -35.20 -14.59 5.15
CA SER A 257 -35.26 -13.70 6.29
C SER A 257 -35.43 -14.53 7.55
N VAL A 258 -34.70 -14.15 8.59
CA VAL A 258 -34.89 -14.65 9.95
C VAL A 258 -35.73 -13.61 10.69
N ASP A 259 -36.63 -14.04 11.55
CA ASP A 259 -37.44 -13.13 12.37
C ASP A 259 -36.58 -12.41 13.44
N ASP A 260 -37.10 -11.29 13.94
CA ASP A 260 -36.35 -10.43 14.85
C ASP A 260 -36.05 -11.10 16.20
N GLU A 261 -36.94 -11.98 16.70
CA GLU A 261 -36.74 -12.71 17.95
C GLU A 261 -35.57 -13.69 17.83
N MET A 262 -35.50 -14.44 16.74
CA MET A 262 -34.40 -15.36 16.47
C MET A 262 -33.08 -14.62 16.21
N ARG A 263 -33.11 -13.47 15.52
CA ARG A 263 -31.93 -12.60 15.37
C ARG A 263 -31.40 -12.14 16.73
N GLU A 264 -32.27 -11.63 17.60
CA GLU A 264 -31.89 -11.15 18.94
C GLU A 264 -31.26 -12.27 19.77
N LYS A 265 -31.84 -13.47 19.73
CA LYS A 265 -31.30 -14.65 20.41
C LYS A 265 -29.88 -14.98 19.94
N ILE A 266 -29.69 -15.13 18.63
CA ILE A 266 -28.38 -15.48 18.03
C ILE A 266 -27.34 -14.40 18.34
N CYS A 267 -27.69 -13.13 18.19
CA CYS A 267 -26.79 -12.02 18.49
C CYS A 267 -26.41 -11.96 19.97
N SER A 268 -27.37 -12.25 20.88
CA SER A 268 -27.14 -12.31 22.32
C SER A 268 -26.20 -13.46 22.70
N ASP A 269 -26.33 -14.63 22.08
CA ASP A 269 -25.43 -15.76 22.32
C ASP A 269 -24.01 -15.46 21.79
N PHE A 270 -23.88 -14.85 20.61
CA PHE A 270 -22.58 -14.40 20.11
C PHE A 270 -21.95 -13.26 20.92
N ALA A 271 -22.74 -12.42 21.60
CA ALA A 271 -22.23 -11.27 22.35
C ALA A 271 -21.31 -11.63 23.53
N ARG A 272 -21.33 -12.89 24.00
CA ARG A 272 -20.55 -13.33 25.16
C ARG A 272 -19.06 -13.50 24.83
N TYR A 273 -18.73 -13.99 23.64
CA TYR A 273 -17.39 -14.44 23.30
C TYR A 273 -16.39 -13.35 22.87
N PRO A 274 -16.76 -12.26 22.15
CA PRO A 274 -15.77 -11.28 21.71
C PRO A 274 -14.94 -10.69 22.85
N SER A 275 -15.57 -10.43 23.99
CA SER A 275 -14.86 -9.91 25.17
C SER A 275 -13.93 -10.95 25.81
N GLU A 276 -14.35 -12.21 25.84
CA GLU A 276 -13.56 -13.33 26.39
C GLU A 276 -12.35 -13.63 25.49
N LEU A 277 -12.54 -13.60 24.18
CA LEU A 277 -11.51 -13.92 23.19
C LEU A 277 -10.59 -12.75 22.83
N ALA A 278 -10.92 -11.51 23.26
CA ALA A 278 -10.21 -10.30 22.85
C ALA A 278 -8.69 -10.40 23.04
N LYS A 279 -8.26 -10.93 24.19
CA LYS A 279 -6.84 -11.10 24.51
C LYS A 279 -6.16 -12.09 23.57
N CYS A 280 -6.79 -13.25 23.34
CA CYS A 280 -6.30 -14.27 22.41
C CYS A 280 -6.16 -13.71 20.99
N ILE A 281 -7.16 -12.94 20.53
CA ILE A 281 -7.18 -12.34 19.20
C ILE A 281 -6.07 -11.29 19.06
N GLU A 282 -5.86 -10.44 20.07
CA GLU A 282 -4.80 -9.42 20.05
C GLU A 282 -3.40 -10.05 20.02
N GLU A 283 -3.17 -11.05 20.87
CA GLU A 283 -1.89 -11.79 20.91
C GLU A 283 -1.63 -12.52 19.59
N TYR A 284 -2.66 -13.16 19.05
CA TYR A 284 -2.59 -13.84 17.77
C TYR A 284 -2.29 -12.87 16.62
N ASN A 285 -2.98 -11.74 16.58
CA ASN A 285 -2.77 -10.72 15.55
C ASN A 285 -1.32 -10.20 15.58
N LEU A 286 -0.77 -9.94 16.77
CA LEU A 286 0.62 -9.53 16.92
C LEU A 286 1.60 -10.63 16.45
N PHE A 287 1.33 -11.88 16.83
CA PHE A 287 2.09 -13.04 16.36
C PHE A 287 2.07 -13.15 14.83
N PHE A 288 0.89 -13.06 14.21
CA PHE A 288 0.73 -13.20 12.77
C PHE A 288 1.47 -12.10 12.00
N HIS A 289 1.42 -10.85 12.49
CA HIS A 289 2.22 -9.76 11.93
C HIS A 289 3.72 -10.07 11.97
N LYS A 290 4.23 -10.55 13.10
CA LYS A 290 5.64 -10.96 13.23
C LYS A 290 5.97 -12.12 12.29
N LEU A 291 5.05 -13.07 12.12
CA LEU A 291 5.25 -14.21 11.22
C LEU A 291 5.32 -13.77 9.76
N VAL A 292 4.46 -12.85 9.32
CA VAL A 292 4.55 -12.26 7.97
C VAL A 292 5.90 -11.58 7.77
N TYR A 293 6.39 -10.82 8.76
CA TYR A 293 7.71 -10.18 8.69
C TYR A 293 8.86 -11.20 8.67
N HIS A 294 8.75 -12.30 9.41
CA HIS A 294 9.69 -13.41 9.34
C HIS A 294 9.71 -14.05 7.95
N MET A 295 8.55 -14.29 7.35
CA MET A 295 8.48 -14.82 5.98
C MET A 295 9.10 -13.86 4.96
N ARG A 296 8.87 -12.55 5.08
CA ARG A 296 9.53 -11.55 4.22
C ARG A 296 11.05 -11.56 4.40
N TYR A 297 11.51 -11.66 5.63
CA TYR A 297 12.95 -11.78 5.93
C TYR A 297 13.56 -12.99 5.21
N LYS A 298 12.89 -14.14 5.24
CA LYS A 298 13.33 -15.34 4.50
C LYS A 298 13.42 -15.11 2.99
N GLU A 299 12.46 -14.39 2.40
CA GLU A 299 12.52 -14.02 0.97
C GLU A 299 13.74 -13.13 0.69
N HIS A 300 14.01 -12.14 1.54
CA HIS A 300 15.18 -11.25 1.38
C HIS A 300 16.52 -11.97 1.54
N VAL A 301 16.58 -13.01 2.37
CA VAL A 301 17.76 -13.87 2.50
C VAL A 301 17.91 -14.78 1.27
N SER A 302 16.80 -15.26 0.71
CA SER A 302 16.81 -16.24 -0.39
C SER A 302 17.09 -15.62 -1.76
N ILE A 303 16.50 -14.46 -2.06
CA ILE A 303 16.58 -13.80 -3.37
C ILE A 303 16.95 -12.29 -3.26
N PRO A 304 18.05 -11.93 -2.56
CA PRO A 304 18.43 -10.53 -2.32
C PRO A 304 18.69 -9.73 -3.59
N GLU A 305 19.13 -10.38 -4.67
CA GLU A 305 19.37 -9.72 -5.97
C GLU A 305 18.07 -9.33 -6.67
N GLU A 306 16.98 -10.08 -6.46
CA GLU A 306 15.70 -9.86 -7.12
C GLU A 306 14.81 -8.88 -6.37
N ILE A 307 14.85 -8.91 -5.04
CA ILE A 307 13.96 -8.11 -4.19
C ILE A 307 14.71 -7.13 -3.30
N GLY A 308 16.04 -7.04 -3.40
CA GLY A 308 16.90 -6.17 -2.60
C GLY A 308 17.39 -6.84 -1.30
N PRO A 309 18.50 -6.36 -0.72
CA PRO A 309 19.12 -6.97 0.46
C PRO A 309 18.31 -6.72 1.74
N VAL A 310 18.55 -7.52 2.78
CA VAL A 310 17.93 -7.35 4.12
C VAL A 310 18.18 -5.95 4.69
N SER A 311 19.34 -5.33 4.43
CA SER A 311 19.66 -3.97 4.88
C SER A 311 18.69 -2.90 4.36
N SER A 312 17.96 -3.21 3.29
CA SER A 312 16.94 -2.33 2.71
C SER A 312 15.52 -2.58 3.24
N MET A 313 15.36 -3.56 4.15
CA MET A 313 14.14 -3.72 4.95
C MET A 313 14.11 -2.70 6.09
N ARG A 314 12.92 -2.39 6.58
CA ARG A 314 12.83 -1.59 7.81
C ARG A 314 13.28 -2.39 9.02
N LYS A 315 14.00 -1.72 9.91
CA LYS A 315 14.53 -2.33 11.14
C LYS A 315 13.48 -3.04 11.99
N ASN A 316 12.27 -2.48 12.09
CA ASN A 316 11.16 -3.07 12.85
C ASN A 316 10.42 -4.22 12.13
N GLU A 317 10.70 -4.43 10.84
CA GLU A 317 10.16 -5.55 10.04
C GLU A 317 11.18 -6.71 9.91
N ILE A 318 12.40 -6.58 10.46
CA ILE A 318 13.41 -7.64 10.42
C ILE A 318 13.17 -8.58 11.60
N ILE A 319 12.58 -9.75 11.31
CA ILE A 319 12.32 -10.81 12.29
C ILE A 319 13.06 -12.07 11.82
N ALA A 320 14.29 -12.26 12.30
CA ALA A 320 15.15 -13.36 11.84
C ALA A 320 14.67 -14.72 12.34
N ASP A 321 14.27 -14.78 13.61
CA ASP A 321 13.82 -16.02 14.25
C ASP A 321 12.34 -16.27 14.01
N LEU A 322 11.95 -17.54 13.89
CA LEU A 322 10.55 -17.93 13.79
C LEU A 322 9.79 -17.49 15.06
N PRO A 323 8.72 -16.68 14.94
CA PRO A 323 7.95 -16.27 16.11
C PRO A 323 7.29 -17.46 16.80
N ALA A 324 7.27 -17.46 18.12
CA ALA A 324 6.55 -18.46 18.90
C ALA A 324 5.06 -18.13 18.95
N LEU A 325 4.21 -19.15 18.76
CA LEU A 325 2.76 -19.02 18.89
C LEU A 325 2.40 -18.73 20.36
N PRO A 326 1.61 -17.67 20.65
CA PRO A 326 1.26 -17.28 22.00
C PRO A 326 0.46 -18.38 22.72
N HIS A 327 0.43 -18.32 24.05
CA HIS A 327 -0.40 -19.24 24.83
C HIS A 327 -1.87 -18.88 24.63
N ILE A 328 -2.66 -19.81 24.08
CA ILE A 328 -4.09 -19.62 23.88
C ILE A 328 -4.78 -20.16 25.14
N SER A 329 -5.18 -19.28 26.06
CA SER A 329 -5.82 -19.67 27.34
C SER A 329 -7.32 -19.98 27.19
N GLU A 330 -7.95 -19.50 26.12
CA GLU A 330 -9.40 -19.49 25.92
C GLU A 330 -9.88 -20.59 24.97
N ILE A 331 -9.20 -21.75 24.95
CA ILE A 331 -9.53 -22.88 24.04
C ILE A 331 -11.00 -23.32 24.21
N GLY A 332 -11.50 -23.38 25.45
CA GLY A 332 -12.90 -23.73 25.70
C GLY A 332 -13.90 -22.75 25.05
N ALA A 333 -13.65 -21.44 25.18
CA ALA A 333 -14.49 -20.42 24.56
C ALA A 333 -14.43 -20.47 23.02
N LEU A 334 -13.28 -20.87 22.45
CA LEU A 334 -13.14 -21.14 21.01
C LEU A 334 -13.99 -22.34 20.57
N ASP A 335 -13.97 -23.44 21.33
CA ASP A 335 -14.82 -24.59 20.99
C ASP A 335 -16.31 -24.26 21.12
N ASP A 336 -16.69 -23.57 22.18
CA ASP A 336 -18.07 -23.19 22.45
C ASP A 336 -18.65 -22.28 21.36
N ILE A 337 -17.91 -21.25 20.93
CA ILE A 337 -18.39 -20.37 19.85
C ILE A 337 -18.48 -21.10 18.51
N ASN A 338 -17.52 -21.99 18.21
CA ASN A 338 -17.55 -22.75 16.96
C ASN A 338 -18.77 -23.69 16.94
N ASN A 339 -19.00 -24.43 18.03
CA ASN A 339 -20.16 -25.30 18.19
C ASN A 339 -21.47 -24.52 18.11
N LEU A 340 -21.55 -23.36 18.77
CA LEU A 340 -22.72 -22.48 18.72
C LEU A 340 -23.02 -22.00 17.29
N TRP A 341 -21.97 -21.66 16.53
CA TRP A 341 -22.11 -21.27 15.13
C TRP A 341 -22.72 -22.38 14.28
N TYR A 342 -22.18 -23.61 14.39
CA TYR A 342 -22.72 -24.77 13.70
C TYR A 342 -24.16 -25.08 14.13
N PHE A 343 -24.45 -25.01 15.42
CA PHE A 343 -25.79 -25.24 15.96
C PHE A 343 -26.82 -24.28 15.34
N HIS A 344 -26.53 -22.98 15.31
CA HIS A 344 -27.44 -22.01 14.69
C HIS A 344 -27.57 -22.19 13.17
N LEU A 345 -26.49 -22.58 12.47
CA LEU A 345 -26.57 -22.90 11.04
C LEU A 345 -27.47 -24.12 10.80
N GLU A 346 -27.33 -25.16 11.62
CA GLU A 346 -28.14 -26.36 11.54
C GLU A 346 -29.62 -26.07 11.81
N ASP A 347 -29.92 -25.27 12.84
CA ASP A 347 -31.28 -24.89 13.24
C ASP A 347 -32.04 -24.18 12.10
N ILE A 348 -31.35 -23.30 11.36
CA ILE A 348 -31.96 -22.51 10.29
C ILE A 348 -32.00 -23.26 8.95
N THR A 349 -30.94 -23.99 8.61
CA THR A 349 -30.79 -24.58 7.26
C THR A 349 -31.18 -26.05 7.19
N GLY A 350 -31.27 -26.72 8.33
CA GLY A 350 -31.48 -28.16 8.45
C GLY A 350 -30.19 -28.97 8.29
N SER A 351 -30.09 -30.05 9.08
CA SER A 351 -28.92 -30.94 9.15
C SER A 351 -28.48 -31.50 7.79
N GLU A 352 -29.43 -31.89 6.93
CA GLU A 352 -29.12 -32.48 5.62
C GLU A 352 -28.52 -31.45 4.64
N ALA A 353 -28.96 -30.19 4.70
CA ALA A 353 -28.44 -29.12 3.85
C ALA A 353 -27.02 -28.73 4.28
N LEU A 354 -26.80 -28.62 5.59
CA LEU A 354 -25.48 -28.34 6.16
C LEU A 354 -24.48 -29.46 5.82
N ALA A 355 -24.84 -30.73 6.03
CA ALA A 355 -23.97 -31.87 5.73
C ALA A 355 -23.58 -31.96 4.23
N LYS A 356 -24.51 -31.68 3.30
CA LYS A 356 -24.21 -31.62 1.86
C LYS A 356 -23.28 -30.46 1.50
N TYR A 357 -23.31 -29.39 2.28
CA TYR A 357 -22.47 -28.21 2.06
C TYR A 357 -21.07 -28.36 2.64
N LEU A 358 -20.94 -29.05 3.77
CA LEU A 358 -19.65 -29.34 4.42
C LEU A 358 -18.81 -30.36 3.63
N ASN A 359 -19.47 -31.32 2.97
CA ASN A 359 -18.82 -32.35 2.14
C ASN A 359 -18.53 -31.90 0.69
N ARG A 360 -18.57 -30.59 0.41
CA ARG A 360 -18.29 -29.96 -0.89
C ARG A 360 -17.22 -28.89 -0.76
#